data_AF-A0A1H1PDX7-F1
#
_entry.id   AF-A0A1H1PDX7-F1
#
_cell.length_a   1.000
_cell.length_b   1.000
_cell.length_c   1.000
_cell.angle_alpha   90.00
_cell.angle_beta   90.00
_cell.angle_gamma   90.00
#
_symmetry.space_group_name_H-M   'P 1'
#
loop_
_entity.id
_entity.type
_entity.pdbx_description
1 polymer ?
#
loop_
_entity_poly.entity_id
_entity_poly.type
_entity_poly.pdbx_seq_one_letter_code
_entity_poly.pdbx_strand_id
1 'polypeptide(L)'
;MTESKAAVPPQTNTTANPSKSAKSAAPRVVVAEDESLIRLDLVEMLGEEGYDVVGEAGDGEQAVALVTELKPDLVVLDVKMPKMDGISAAEKIAADRIAPVVMLTAFSQRDLIERAREAGAMAYVVKPFGKDDLVPAIEIAIARYQEILAVEAEVADLEERLESRKIVDKAKGLLQVGLGLTEPEAFRWIQKTAMDLRKSMREVAEGVISHGAKPGN
;
A
#
# COMPACT_ATOMS: atom_id res chain seq x y z
N MET A 1 -35.66 5.03 -66.60
CA MET A 1 -34.53 4.40 -65.89
C MET A 1 -34.01 5.40 -64.88
N THR A 2 -33.61 4.90 -63.70
CA THR A 2 -33.27 5.54 -62.41
C THR A 2 -34.51 5.96 -61.60
N GLU A 3 -34.97 5.24 -60.55
CA GLU A 3 -34.32 4.86 -59.26
C GLU A 3 -33.75 6.09 -58.53
N SER A 4 -33.86 6.31 -57.22
CA SER A 4 -34.51 5.65 -56.09
C SER A 4 -34.19 6.54 -54.87
N LYS A 5 -34.97 6.37 -53.80
CA LYS A 5 -34.56 6.47 -52.38
C LYS A 5 -34.65 7.81 -51.64
N ALA A 6 -35.56 7.78 -50.67
CA ALA A 6 -35.60 8.62 -49.47
C ALA A 6 -34.46 8.30 -48.48
N ALA A 7 -34.02 9.31 -47.74
CA ALA A 7 -33.24 9.21 -46.49
C ALA A 7 -33.49 10.50 -45.68
N VAL A 8 -34.40 10.49 -44.69
CA VAL A 8 -34.15 10.37 -43.24
C VAL A 8 -33.01 11.27 -42.71
N PRO A 9 -33.29 12.25 -41.82
CA PRO A 9 -32.27 13.08 -41.21
C PRO A 9 -31.44 12.30 -40.15
N PRO A 10 -30.16 12.66 -39.93
CA PRO A 10 -29.29 11.92 -39.05
C PRO A 10 -29.64 12.16 -37.57
N GLN A 11 -30.03 11.09 -36.88
CA GLN A 11 -29.85 10.99 -35.44
C GLN A 11 -28.44 10.44 -35.20
N THR A 12 -27.57 11.22 -34.57
CA THR A 12 -26.40 10.68 -33.87
C THR A 12 -26.44 11.19 -32.44
N ASN A 13 -26.89 10.29 -31.58
CA ASN A 13 -26.70 10.33 -30.16
C ASN A 13 -25.20 10.11 -29.91
N THR A 14 -24.48 11.08 -29.36
CA THR A 14 -23.23 10.81 -28.64
C THR A 14 -23.22 11.73 -27.44
N THR A 15 -23.80 11.20 -26.37
CA THR A 15 -23.60 11.67 -25.01
C THR A 15 -22.10 11.75 -24.77
N ALA A 16 -21.58 12.98 -24.70
CA ALA A 16 -20.23 13.26 -24.29
C ALA A 16 -20.04 12.70 -22.88
N ASN A 17 -19.12 11.75 -22.74
CA ASN A 17 -18.64 11.23 -21.47
C ASN A 17 -17.56 12.19 -20.94
N PRO A 18 -17.76 12.96 -19.86
CA PRO A 18 -16.73 13.83 -19.32
C PRO A 18 -16.06 13.12 -18.14
N SER A 19 -14.88 12.54 -18.36
CA SER A 19 -13.74 12.57 -17.41
C SER A 19 -12.59 11.66 -17.87
N LYS A 20 -11.84 12.11 -18.86
CA LYS A 20 -10.43 11.74 -19.02
C LYS A 20 -9.60 13.02 -18.90
N SER A 21 -9.23 13.39 -17.67
CA SER A 21 -8.08 14.29 -17.42
C SER A 21 -7.80 14.46 -15.92
N ALA A 22 -7.37 13.39 -15.25
CA ALA A 22 -6.31 13.55 -14.27
C ALA A 22 -5.07 12.99 -14.97
N LYS A 23 -4.12 13.85 -15.37
CA LYS A 23 -2.81 13.37 -15.76
C LYS A 23 -2.24 12.69 -14.53
N SER A 24 -2.23 11.36 -14.49
CA SER A 24 -1.50 10.62 -13.48
C SER A 24 -0.05 11.07 -13.58
N ALA A 25 0.52 11.59 -12.48
CA ALA A 25 1.94 11.85 -12.43
C ALA A 25 2.70 10.55 -12.78
N ALA A 26 3.83 10.69 -13.47
CA ALA A 26 4.70 9.55 -13.76
C ALA A 26 5.10 8.87 -12.43
N PRO A 27 5.05 7.53 -12.33
CA PRO A 27 5.45 6.84 -11.11
C PRO A 27 6.90 7.14 -10.78
N ARG A 28 7.17 7.48 -9.52
CA ARG A 28 8.49 7.90 -9.05
C ARG A 28 9.34 6.69 -8.72
N VAL A 29 10.57 6.64 -9.24
CA VAL A 29 11.48 5.49 -9.09
C VAL A 29 12.80 5.91 -8.47
N VAL A 30 13.31 5.09 -7.55
CA VAL A 30 14.72 5.16 -7.12
C VAL A 30 15.47 3.98 -7.73
N VAL A 31 16.64 4.25 -8.30
CA VAL A 31 17.52 3.25 -8.91
C VAL A 31 18.81 3.14 -8.10
N ALA A 32 19.23 1.92 -7.76
CA ALA A 32 20.53 1.65 -7.15
C ALA A 32 21.31 0.60 -7.93
N GLU A 33 22.49 0.98 -8.40
CA GLU A 33 23.37 0.18 -9.25
C GLU A 33 24.78 0.76 -9.13
N ASP A 34 25.80 -0.06 -8.85
CA ASP A 34 27.17 0.45 -8.64
C ASP A 34 27.90 0.72 -9.96
N GLU A 35 27.56 -0.01 -11.02
CA GLU A 35 28.08 0.21 -12.36
C GLU A 35 27.39 1.40 -13.04
N SER A 36 28.09 2.53 -13.12
CA SER A 36 27.50 3.80 -13.61
C SER A 36 26.94 3.74 -15.04
N LEU A 37 27.49 2.87 -15.90
CA LEU A 37 26.98 2.69 -17.27
C LEU A 37 25.64 1.94 -17.26
N ILE A 38 25.53 0.86 -16.47
CA ILE A 38 24.28 0.11 -16.30
C ILE A 38 23.21 1.00 -15.66
N ARG A 39 23.60 1.82 -14.67
CA ARG A 39 22.69 2.77 -14.03
C ARG A 39 22.13 3.78 -15.02
N LEU A 40 22.98 4.34 -15.89
CA LEU A 40 22.56 5.28 -16.93
C LEU A 40 21.57 4.62 -17.91
N ASP A 41 21.91 3.44 -18.43
CA ASP A 41 21.04 2.69 -19.35
C ASP A 41 19.66 2.39 -18.72
N LEU A 42 19.65 2.05 -17.43
CA LEU A 42 18.43 1.78 -16.66
C LEU A 42 17.58 3.05 -16.44
N VAL A 43 18.21 4.17 -16.11
CA VAL A 43 17.55 5.47 -15.94
C VAL A 43 16.92 5.91 -17.26
N GLU A 44 17.65 5.80 -18.37
CA GLU A 44 17.14 6.12 -19.72
C GLU A 44 15.95 5.21 -20.09
N MET A 45 16.09 3.90 -19.90
CA MET A 45 15.03 2.92 -20.17
C MET A 45 13.75 3.21 -19.38
N LEU A 46 13.87 3.50 -18.07
CA LEU A 46 12.73 3.84 -17.23
C LEU A 46 12.09 5.17 -17.67
N GLY A 47 12.90 6.16 -18.04
CA GLY A 47 12.41 7.44 -18.55
C GLY A 47 11.63 7.30 -19.86
N GLU A 48 12.10 6.47 -20.79
CA GLU A 48 11.41 6.17 -22.06
C GLU A 48 10.06 5.49 -21.85
N GLU A 49 9.95 4.64 -20.82
CA GLU A 49 8.72 3.95 -20.44
C GLU A 49 7.80 4.80 -19.52
N GLY A 50 8.15 6.06 -19.29
CA GLY A 50 7.29 7.04 -18.61
C GLY A 50 7.38 7.05 -17.08
N TYR A 51 8.46 6.49 -16.52
CA TYR A 51 8.78 6.60 -15.09
C TYR A 51 9.60 7.86 -14.80
N ASP A 52 9.42 8.44 -13.62
CA ASP A 52 10.20 9.59 -13.14
C ASP A 52 11.29 9.11 -12.18
N VAL A 53 12.55 9.09 -12.62
CA VAL A 53 13.66 8.68 -11.76
C VAL A 53 14.04 9.83 -10.84
N VAL A 54 13.64 9.73 -9.57
CA VAL A 54 13.78 10.80 -8.57
C VAL A 54 15.02 10.65 -7.70
N GLY A 55 15.73 9.53 -7.80
CA GLY A 55 16.96 9.29 -7.06
C GLY A 55 17.79 8.16 -7.67
N GLU A 56 19.11 8.36 -7.64
CA GLU A 56 20.11 7.39 -8.09
C GLU A 56 21.10 7.13 -6.95
N ALA A 57 21.39 5.85 -6.72
CA ALA A 57 22.36 5.40 -5.73
C ALA A 57 23.44 4.50 -6.37
N GLY A 58 24.66 4.60 -5.87
CA GLY A 58 25.76 3.69 -6.21
C GLY A 58 26.01 2.60 -5.17
N ASP A 59 25.27 2.61 -4.06
CA ASP A 59 25.42 1.67 -2.95
C ASP A 59 24.11 1.48 -2.18
N GLY A 60 23.98 0.36 -1.45
CA GLY A 60 22.75 0.03 -0.74
C GLY A 60 22.41 0.94 0.44
N GLU A 61 23.41 1.58 1.09
CA GLU A 61 23.14 2.52 2.18
C GLU A 61 22.49 3.80 1.65
N GLN A 62 23.04 4.33 0.55
CA GLN A 62 22.49 5.48 -0.15
C GLN A 62 21.09 5.16 -0.71
N ALA A 63 20.88 3.95 -1.23
CA ALA A 63 19.58 3.52 -1.73
C ALA A 63 18.52 3.57 -0.62
N VAL A 64 18.79 2.98 0.55
CA VAL A 64 17.87 3.01 1.69
C VAL A 64 17.58 4.45 2.12
N ALA A 65 18.62 5.30 2.24
CA ALA A 65 18.44 6.70 2.63
C ALA A 65 17.54 7.48 1.66
N LEU A 66 17.78 7.36 0.35
CA LEU A 66 16.97 8.00 -0.69
C LEU A 66 15.53 7.49 -0.69
N VAL A 67 15.32 6.19 -0.50
CA VAL A 67 13.98 5.59 -0.46
C VAL A 67 13.19 6.09 0.75
N THR A 68 13.83 6.17 1.92
CA THR A 68 13.22 6.72 3.14
C THR A 68 12.86 8.20 2.99
N GLU A 69 13.73 9.01 2.38
CA GLU A 69 13.51 10.44 2.19
C GLU A 69 12.45 10.74 1.12
N LEU A 70 12.61 10.12 -0.05
CA LEU A 70 11.83 10.47 -1.24
C LEU A 70 10.50 9.73 -1.31
N LYS A 71 10.34 8.60 -0.60
CA LYS A 71 9.18 7.71 -0.64
C LYS A 71 8.69 7.47 -2.08
N PRO A 72 9.52 6.81 -2.90
CA PRO A 72 9.18 6.55 -4.30
C PRO A 72 8.04 5.53 -4.42
N ASP A 73 7.45 5.44 -5.61
CA ASP A 73 6.44 4.43 -5.94
C ASP A 73 7.05 3.07 -6.29
N LEU A 74 8.36 3.02 -6.57
CA LEU A 74 9.13 1.84 -6.93
C LEU A 74 10.62 2.01 -6.61
N VAL A 75 11.28 0.91 -6.27
CA VAL A 75 12.74 0.84 -6.15
C VAL A 75 13.29 -0.26 -7.04
N VAL A 76 14.32 0.04 -7.82
CA VAL A 76 15.09 -0.94 -8.58
C VAL A 76 16.50 -1.03 -7.99
N LEU A 77 16.93 -2.22 -7.56
CA LEU A 77 18.20 -2.42 -6.85
C LEU A 77 19.03 -3.53 -7.51
N ASP A 78 20.31 -3.32 -7.75
CA ASP A 78 21.24 -4.42 -8.00
C ASP A 78 21.49 -5.22 -6.72
N VAL A 79 21.57 -6.54 -6.83
CA VAL A 79 21.99 -7.44 -5.74
C VAL A 79 23.39 -7.10 -5.25
N LYS A 80 24.35 -6.87 -6.15
CA LYS A 80 25.74 -6.61 -5.75
C LYS A 80 26.00 -5.11 -5.74
N MET A 81 26.25 -4.58 -4.55
CA MET A 81 26.62 -3.19 -4.37
C MET A 81 27.64 -3.07 -3.22
N PRO A 82 28.51 -2.04 -3.22
CA PRO A 82 29.43 -1.78 -2.11
C PRO A 82 28.66 -1.31 -0.86
N LYS A 83 29.35 -1.33 0.30
CA LYS A 83 28.84 -0.97 1.65
C LYS A 83 27.69 -1.83 2.17
N MET A 84 26.57 -1.85 1.46
CA MET A 84 25.40 -2.68 1.72
C MET A 84 24.94 -3.29 0.41
N ASP A 85 24.74 -4.60 0.41
CA ASP A 85 24.21 -5.30 -0.76
C ASP A 85 22.72 -4.99 -0.98
N GLY A 86 22.26 -5.20 -2.21
CA GLY A 86 20.88 -4.88 -2.57
C GLY A 86 19.86 -5.73 -1.84
N ILE A 87 20.22 -6.94 -1.41
CA ILE A 87 19.31 -7.83 -0.68
C ILE A 87 19.04 -7.25 0.71
N SER A 88 20.09 -6.88 1.43
CA SER A 88 19.99 -6.24 2.75
C SER A 88 19.27 -4.89 2.66
N ALA A 89 19.51 -4.13 1.59
CA ALA A 89 18.78 -2.89 1.32
C ALA A 89 17.29 -3.16 1.08
N ALA A 90 16.98 -4.16 0.26
CA ALA A 90 15.61 -4.57 -0.07
C ALA A 90 14.86 -5.07 1.16
N GLU A 91 15.49 -5.87 2.03
CA GLU A 91 14.92 -6.34 3.29
C GLU A 91 14.52 -5.18 4.20
N LYS A 92 15.36 -4.15 4.32
CA LYS A 92 15.05 -2.94 5.10
C LYS A 92 13.87 -2.16 4.51
N ILE A 93 13.89 -1.92 3.19
CA ILE A 93 12.84 -1.18 2.49
C ILE A 93 11.49 -1.91 2.58
N ALA A 94 11.52 -3.24 2.46
CA ALA A 94 10.33 -4.10 2.54
C ALA A 94 9.79 -4.19 3.98
N ALA A 95 10.67 -4.31 4.98
CA ALA A 95 10.28 -4.34 6.39
C ALA A 95 9.56 -3.05 6.81
N ASP A 96 10.03 -1.91 6.33
CA ASP A 96 9.43 -0.60 6.61
C ASP A 96 8.24 -0.26 5.69
N ARG A 97 7.84 -1.17 4.79
CA ARG A 97 6.73 -0.98 3.84
C ARG A 97 6.81 0.36 3.11
N ILE A 98 7.99 0.71 2.61
CA ILE A 98 8.18 2.03 1.98
C ILE A 98 7.70 1.99 0.52
N ALA A 99 8.15 0.99 -0.24
CA ALA A 99 7.90 0.88 -1.67
C ALA A 99 8.09 -0.58 -2.17
N PRO A 100 7.48 -0.96 -3.30
CA PRO A 100 7.79 -2.21 -3.98
C PRO A 100 9.25 -2.23 -4.47
N VAL A 101 9.87 -3.41 -4.46
CA VAL A 101 11.28 -3.58 -4.84
C VAL A 101 11.42 -4.56 -6.00
N VAL A 102 12.20 -4.15 -7.01
CA VAL A 102 12.65 -5.00 -8.12
C VAL A 102 14.15 -5.20 -8.02
N MET A 103 14.57 -6.46 -7.90
CA MET A 103 15.97 -6.85 -7.80
C MET A 103 16.56 -7.17 -9.16
N LEU A 104 17.66 -6.52 -9.53
CA LEU A 104 18.48 -6.88 -10.69
C LEU A 104 19.54 -7.87 -10.23
N THR A 105 19.67 -8.99 -10.93
CA THR A 105 20.53 -10.09 -10.48
C THR A 105 21.33 -10.74 -11.59
N ALA A 106 22.52 -11.25 -11.28
CA ALA A 106 23.17 -12.21 -12.15
C ALA A 106 22.52 -13.60 -12.01
N PHE A 107 22.65 -14.46 -13.03
CA PHE A 107 22.05 -15.80 -13.05
C PHE A 107 22.43 -16.66 -11.82
N SER A 108 23.66 -16.51 -11.31
CA SER A 108 24.20 -17.29 -10.20
C SER A 108 23.63 -16.95 -8.82
N GLN A 109 22.73 -15.97 -8.71
CA GLN A 109 22.24 -15.45 -7.43
C GLN A 109 20.75 -15.75 -7.17
N ARG A 110 20.08 -16.51 -8.04
CA ARG A 110 18.64 -16.84 -7.91
C ARG A 110 18.30 -17.50 -6.57
N ASP A 111 19.11 -18.45 -6.10
CA ASP A 111 18.87 -19.15 -4.82
C ASP A 111 19.00 -18.24 -3.59
N LEU A 112 19.73 -17.13 -3.72
CA LEU A 112 19.84 -16.12 -2.67
C LEU A 112 18.59 -15.22 -2.65
N ILE A 113 18.05 -14.90 -3.82
CA ILE A 113 16.83 -14.08 -3.97
C ILE A 113 15.58 -14.83 -3.56
N GLU A 114 15.46 -16.11 -3.90
CA GLU A 114 14.30 -16.92 -3.47
C GLU A 114 14.22 -17.02 -1.95
N ARG A 115 15.35 -16.98 -1.23
CA ARG A 115 15.36 -16.88 0.24
C ARG A 115 14.94 -15.50 0.74
N ALA A 116 15.34 -14.43 0.07
CA ALA A 116 14.95 -13.06 0.43
C ALA A 116 13.48 -12.75 0.08
N ARG A 117 12.89 -13.49 -0.88
CA ARG A 117 11.50 -13.33 -1.32
C ARG A 117 10.48 -13.55 -0.20
N GLU A 118 10.82 -14.34 0.82
CA GLU A 118 9.96 -14.56 1.99
C GLU A 118 9.77 -13.28 2.83
N ALA A 119 10.64 -12.28 2.68
CA ALA A 119 10.62 -11.04 3.46
C ALA A 119 9.72 -9.93 2.87
N GLY A 120 9.13 -10.08 1.68
CA GLY A 120 8.18 -9.06 1.18
C GLY A 120 7.85 -9.07 -0.32
N ALA A 121 7.20 -7.99 -0.75
CA ALA A 121 6.79 -7.74 -2.15
C ALA A 121 8.00 -7.43 -3.04
N MET A 122 8.74 -8.49 -3.39
CA MET A 122 9.89 -8.41 -4.28
C MET A 122 9.61 -9.12 -5.60
N ALA A 123 10.04 -8.51 -6.71
CA ALA A 123 10.24 -9.17 -8.00
C ALA A 123 11.73 -9.13 -8.36
N TYR A 124 12.16 -9.94 -9.33
CA TYR A 124 13.55 -9.92 -9.79
C TYR A 124 13.67 -10.08 -11.30
N VAL A 125 14.74 -9.52 -11.85
CA VAL A 125 15.10 -9.54 -13.27
C VAL A 125 16.56 -9.98 -13.40
N VAL A 126 16.83 -10.90 -14.33
CA VAL A 126 18.19 -11.42 -14.55
C VAL A 126 18.92 -10.59 -15.61
N LYS A 127 20.16 -10.18 -15.33
CA LYS A 127 21.06 -9.52 -16.29
C LYS A 127 21.60 -10.53 -17.33
N PRO A 128 21.74 -10.16 -18.63
CA PRO A 128 21.31 -8.89 -19.23
C PRO A 128 19.79 -8.84 -19.42
N PHE A 129 19.20 -7.66 -19.23
CA PHE A 129 17.75 -7.45 -19.34
C PHE A 129 17.42 -6.32 -20.31
N GLY A 130 16.26 -6.40 -20.93
CA GLY A 130 15.66 -5.30 -21.68
C GLY A 130 14.40 -4.77 -21.01
N LYS A 131 13.78 -3.78 -21.64
CA LYS A 131 12.48 -3.24 -21.20
C LYS A 131 11.37 -4.30 -21.13
N ASP A 132 11.42 -5.26 -22.05
CA ASP A 132 10.46 -6.37 -22.13
C ASP A 132 10.58 -7.34 -20.93
N ASP A 133 11.70 -7.31 -20.20
CA ASP A 133 11.89 -8.05 -18.95
C ASP A 133 11.61 -7.19 -17.72
N LEU A 134 12.02 -5.91 -17.75
CA LEU A 134 11.95 -5.00 -16.62
C LEU A 134 10.51 -4.53 -16.33
N VAL A 135 9.77 -4.08 -17.35
CA VAL A 135 8.42 -3.54 -17.17
C VAL A 135 7.47 -4.58 -16.56
N PRO A 136 7.42 -5.85 -17.04
CA PRO A 136 6.58 -6.86 -16.40
C PRO A 136 6.98 -7.14 -14.95
N ALA A 137 8.28 -7.13 -14.62
CA ALA A 137 8.73 -7.34 -13.24
C ALA A 137 8.30 -6.19 -12.31
N ILE A 138 8.32 -4.95 -12.81
CA ILE A 138 7.82 -3.77 -12.11
C ILE A 138 6.32 -3.92 -11.83
N GLU A 139 5.53 -4.26 -12.85
CA GLU A 139 4.08 -4.44 -12.69
C GLU A 139 3.75 -5.52 -11.65
N ILE A 140 4.48 -6.64 -11.68
CA ILE A 140 4.35 -7.72 -10.68
C ILE A 140 4.70 -7.20 -9.27
N ALA A 141 5.81 -6.46 -9.12
CA ALA A 141 6.22 -5.94 -7.83
C ALA A 141 5.18 -4.98 -7.24
N ILE A 142 4.66 -4.05 -8.05
CA ILE A 142 3.61 -3.10 -7.66
C ILE A 142 2.33 -3.84 -7.28
N ALA A 143 1.87 -4.79 -8.09
CA ALA A 143 0.66 -5.55 -7.82
C ALA A 143 0.75 -6.30 -6.48
N ARG A 144 1.86 -7.02 -6.25
CA ARG A 144 2.09 -7.75 -4.99
C ARG A 144 2.16 -6.81 -3.79
N TYR A 145 2.76 -5.64 -3.96
CA TYR A 145 2.83 -4.65 -2.89
C TYR A 145 1.45 -4.10 -2.51
N GLN A 146 0.62 -3.77 -3.51
CA GLN A 146 -0.76 -3.33 -3.28
C GLN A 146 -1.61 -4.43 -2.62
N GLU A 147 -1.45 -5.69 -3.02
CA GLU A 147 -2.12 -6.82 -2.37
C GLU A 147 -1.75 -6.92 -0.89
N ILE A 148 -0.46 -6.78 -0.55
CA ILE A 148 -0.02 -6.84 0.85
C ILE A 148 -0.58 -5.67 1.65
N LEU A 149 -0.51 -4.44 1.13
CA LEU A 149 -1.09 -3.27 1.81
C LEU A 149 -2.60 -3.42 2.04
N ALA A 150 -3.33 -3.98 1.07
CA ALA A 150 -4.77 -4.23 1.21
C ALA A 150 -5.07 -5.25 2.32
N VAL A 151 -4.31 -6.35 2.37
CA VAL A 151 -4.45 -7.37 3.43
C VAL A 151 -4.12 -6.78 4.80
N GLU A 152 -3.04 -5.99 4.92
CA GLU A 152 -2.67 -5.34 6.18
C GLU A 152 -3.72 -4.34 6.66
N ALA A 153 -4.32 -3.58 5.74
CA ALA A 153 -5.43 -2.67 6.07
C ALA A 153 -6.67 -3.43 6.55
N GLU A 154 -6.99 -4.58 5.96
CA GLU A 154 -8.10 -5.44 6.39
C GLU A 154 -7.85 -6.02 7.78
N VAL A 155 -6.63 -6.50 8.06
CA VAL A 155 -6.22 -6.98 9.39
C VAL A 155 -6.37 -5.86 10.43
N ALA A 156 -5.90 -4.65 10.13
CA ALA A 156 -5.99 -3.52 11.05
C ALA A 156 -7.45 -3.14 11.38
N ASP A 157 -8.36 -3.10 10.39
CA ASP A 157 -9.79 -2.84 10.61
C ASP A 157 -10.45 -3.95 11.46
N LEU A 158 -10.10 -5.22 11.22
CA LEU A 158 -10.60 -6.33 12.03
C LEU A 158 -10.12 -6.24 13.48
N GLU A 159 -8.86 -5.92 13.71
CA GLU A 159 -8.30 -5.71 15.06
C GLU A 159 -9.01 -4.56 15.78
N GLU A 160 -9.24 -3.43 15.10
CA GLU A 160 -9.96 -2.29 15.68
C GLU A 160 -11.40 -2.67 16.09
N ARG A 161 -12.11 -3.43 15.25
CA ARG A 161 -13.47 -3.91 15.55
C ARG A 161 -13.49 -4.86 16.73
N LEU A 162 -12.53 -5.78 16.81
CA LEU A 162 -12.41 -6.72 17.94
C LEU A 162 -12.10 -5.99 19.24
N GLU A 163 -11.19 -5.02 19.24
CA GLU A 163 -10.89 -4.20 20.41
C GLU A 163 -12.10 -3.36 20.84
N SER A 164 -12.80 -2.75 19.89
CA SER A 164 -14.02 -1.99 20.18
C SER A 164 -15.08 -2.87 20.84
N ARG A 165 -15.25 -4.11 20.38
CA ARG A 165 -16.15 -5.09 20.99
C ARG A 165 -15.73 -5.46 22.42
N LYS A 166 -14.45 -5.75 22.66
CA LYS A 166 -13.93 -6.08 24.00
C LYS A 166 -14.18 -4.96 25.00
N ILE A 167 -13.96 -3.72 24.59
CA ILE A 167 -14.19 -2.53 25.42
C ILE A 167 -15.66 -2.41 25.79
N VAL A 168 -16.58 -2.56 24.83
CA VAL A 168 -18.03 -2.52 25.09
C VAL A 168 -18.45 -3.66 26.02
N ASP A 169 -17.96 -4.88 25.80
CA ASP A 169 -18.25 -6.04 26.66
C ASP A 169 -17.75 -5.83 28.10
N LYS A 170 -16.56 -5.25 28.26
CA LYS A 170 -16.02 -4.89 29.58
C LYS A 170 -16.84 -3.80 30.27
N ALA A 171 -17.26 -2.77 29.55
CA ALA A 171 -18.10 -1.71 30.10
C ALA A 171 -19.48 -2.23 30.53
N LYS A 172 -20.10 -3.14 29.76
CA LYS A 172 -21.33 -3.83 30.19
C LYS A 172 -21.14 -4.53 31.53
N GLY A 173 -20.08 -5.32 31.69
CA GLY A 173 -19.78 -6.00 32.95
C GLY A 173 -19.66 -5.04 34.14
N LEU A 174 -19.02 -3.88 33.96
CA LEU A 174 -18.93 -2.84 35.00
C LEU A 174 -20.29 -2.22 35.35
N LEU A 175 -21.14 -1.97 34.34
CA LEU A 175 -22.50 -1.46 34.56
C LEU A 175 -23.40 -2.48 35.26
N GLN A 176 -23.26 -3.77 34.92
CA GLN A 176 -23.99 -4.84 35.59
C GLN A 176 -23.65 -4.91 37.08
N VAL A 177 -22.36 -4.83 37.43
CA VAL A 177 -21.92 -4.86 38.83
C VAL A 177 -22.24 -3.55 39.57
N GLY A 178 -21.97 -2.40 38.95
CA GLY A 178 -22.06 -1.10 39.63
C GLY A 178 -23.48 -0.54 39.74
N LEU A 179 -24.37 -0.86 38.81
CA LEU A 179 -25.75 -0.36 38.76
C LEU A 179 -26.80 -1.47 38.86
N GLY A 180 -26.39 -2.75 38.98
CA GLY A 180 -27.30 -3.88 39.05
C GLY A 180 -28.07 -4.16 37.76
N LEU A 181 -27.58 -3.66 36.62
CA LEU A 181 -28.23 -3.85 35.32
C LEU A 181 -28.08 -5.28 34.83
N THR A 182 -29.07 -5.76 34.08
CA THR A 182 -28.89 -6.94 33.21
C THR A 182 -28.02 -6.58 32.00
N GLU A 183 -27.42 -7.58 31.35
CA GLU A 183 -26.61 -7.33 30.15
C GLU A 183 -27.38 -6.56 29.04
N PRO A 184 -28.64 -6.89 28.72
CA PRO A 184 -29.42 -6.12 27.73
C PRO A 184 -29.68 -4.66 28.15
N GLU A 185 -29.80 -4.39 29.44
CA GLU A 185 -29.99 -3.02 29.97
C GLU A 185 -28.69 -2.22 29.92
N ALA A 186 -27.57 -2.83 30.30
CA ALA A 186 -26.25 -2.23 30.20
C ALA A 186 -25.89 -1.88 28.75
N PHE A 187 -26.18 -2.77 27.80
CA PHE A 187 -25.97 -2.50 26.38
C PHE A 187 -26.83 -1.35 25.87
N ARG A 188 -28.13 -1.33 26.20
CA ARG A 188 -29.04 -0.23 25.86
C ARG A 188 -28.59 1.10 26.47
N TRP A 189 -28.05 1.06 27.68
CA TRP A 189 -27.52 2.26 28.34
C TRP A 189 -26.34 2.85 27.57
N ILE A 190 -25.37 2.01 27.16
CA ILE A 190 -24.21 2.46 26.37
C ILE A 190 -24.69 3.04 25.03
N GLN A 191 -25.60 2.34 24.34
CA GLN A 191 -26.13 2.78 23.05
C GLN A 191 -26.86 4.13 23.14
N LYS A 192 -27.75 4.29 24.13
CA LYS A 192 -28.48 5.55 24.33
C LYS A 192 -27.53 6.70 24.68
N THR A 193 -26.59 6.45 25.59
CA THR A 193 -25.59 7.45 25.99
C THR A 193 -24.70 7.87 24.81
N ALA A 194 -24.34 6.94 23.94
CA ALA A 194 -23.59 7.22 22.72
C ALA A 194 -24.38 8.14 21.77
N MET A 195 -25.69 7.88 21.58
CA MET A 195 -26.57 8.74 20.77
C MET A 195 -26.72 10.14 21.38
N ASP A 196 -27.00 10.22 22.68
CA ASP A 196 -27.24 11.48 23.39
C ASP A 196 -25.99 12.37 23.39
N LEU A 197 -24.80 11.77 23.49
CA LEU A 197 -23.51 12.46 23.48
C LEU A 197 -22.89 12.61 22.07
N ARG A 198 -23.52 12.05 21.03
CA ARG A 198 -22.96 11.93 19.66
C ARG A 198 -21.52 11.37 19.63
N LYS A 199 -21.29 10.34 20.43
CA LYS A 199 -20.03 9.62 20.49
C LYS A 199 -20.20 8.20 19.96
N SER A 200 -19.11 7.56 19.62
CA SER A 200 -19.12 6.12 19.34
C SER A 200 -19.45 5.33 20.62
N MET A 201 -20.01 4.13 20.46
CA MET A 201 -20.22 3.21 21.59
C MET A 201 -18.91 2.87 22.31
N ARG A 202 -17.79 2.83 21.56
CA ARG A 202 -16.44 2.61 22.11
C ARG A 202 -16.05 3.73 23.07
N GLU A 203 -16.15 4.98 22.65
CA GLU A 203 -15.77 6.14 23.50
C GLU A 203 -16.61 6.20 24.78
N VAL A 204 -17.90 5.87 24.70
CA VAL A 204 -18.76 5.79 25.90
C VAL A 204 -18.32 4.64 26.81
N ALA A 205 -18.04 3.47 26.24
CA ALA A 205 -17.58 2.31 27.00
C ALA A 205 -16.21 2.56 27.66
N GLU A 206 -15.28 3.23 26.98
CA GLU A 206 -14.02 3.71 27.57
C GLU A 206 -14.28 4.66 28.74
N GLY A 207 -15.21 5.61 28.59
CA GLY A 207 -15.64 6.51 29.66
C GLY A 207 -16.15 5.78 30.91
N VAL A 208 -16.97 4.73 30.71
CA VAL A 208 -17.46 3.85 31.80
C VAL A 208 -16.31 3.11 32.48
N ILE A 209 -15.35 2.60 31.70
CA ILE A 209 -14.18 1.88 32.23
C ILE A 209 -13.29 2.82 33.06
N SER A 210 -13.06 4.06 32.60
CA SER A 210 -12.18 5.02 33.28
C SER A 210 -12.77 5.57 34.58
N HIS A 211 -14.07 5.86 34.62
CA HIS A 211 -14.70 6.52 35.79
C HIS A 211 -15.37 5.55 36.76
N GLY A 212 -15.54 4.29 36.35
CA GLY A 212 -16.41 3.32 37.01
C GLY A 212 -17.88 3.68 36.84
N ALA A 213 -18.77 2.69 36.97
CA ALA A 213 -20.21 2.92 36.98
C ALA A 213 -20.62 3.58 38.30
N LYS A 214 -20.37 4.89 38.43
CA LYS A 214 -20.88 5.67 39.58
C LYS A 214 -22.34 6.04 39.29
N PRO A 215 -23.27 5.80 40.23
CA PRO A 215 -24.60 6.37 40.12
C PRO A 215 -24.48 7.89 40.12
N GLY A 216 -25.11 8.54 39.14
CA GLY A 216 -25.21 10.00 39.09
C GLY A 216 -25.92 10.51 40.35
N ASN A 217 -25.35 11.56 40.94
CA ASN A 217 -25.91 12.28 42.09
C ASN A 217 -27.19 13.03 41.73
#